data_AF-A0A2G5VGY4-F1
#
_entry.id   AF-A0A2G5VGY4-F1
#
_cell.length_a   1.000
_cell.length_b   1.000
_cell.length_c   1.000
_cell.angle_alpha   90.00
_cell.angle_beta   90.00
_cell.angle_gamma   90.00
#
_symmetry.space_group_name_H-M   'P 1'
#
loop_
_entity.id
_entity.type
_entity.pdbx_description
1 polymer ?
#
loop_
_entity_poly.entity_id
_entity_poly.type
_entity_poly.pdbx_seq_one_letter_code
_entity_poly.pdbx_strand_id
1 'polypeptide(L)'
;MKRTTNDQQGSFQSDYFLTQLSNFTEAKFSLFEHAPANERRDRFRNHIERDEMPLTFCKMGINIPVKLEWCQTIGNEINFRSRPFLFNGIWVKVFGTMNSESLDGRVRFERFQQVEEEPIGLTDAEIAALRRDGLNI
;
A
#
# COMPACT_ATOMS: atom_id res chain seq x y z
N MET A 1 16.28 14.30 7.40
CA MET A 1 16.03 13.20 8.35
C MET A 1 15.32 12.08 7.58
N LYS A 2 15.95 10.91 7.39
CA LYS A 2 15.31 9.79 6.68
C LYS A 2 14.10 9.32 7.49
N ARG A 3 12.92 9.26 6.85
CA ARG A 3 11.68 8.76 7.45
C ARG A 3 11.56 7.23 7.41
N THR A 4 12.58 6.55 6.89
CA THR A 4 12.61 5.12 6.61
C THR A 4 13.59 4.39 7.51
N THR A 5 13.27 3.15 7.92
CA THR A 5 14.24 2.27 8.56
C THR A 5 15.33 1.86 7.57
N ASN A 6 16.56 1.66 8.05
CA ASN A 6 17.69 1.25 7.19
C ASN A 6 17.53 -0.20 6.70
N ASP A 7 17.15 -1.10 7.60
CA ASP A 7 16.81 -2.49 7.27
C ASP A 7 15.30 -2.65 7.11
N GLN A 8 14.80 -2.35 5.91
CA GLN A 8 13.38 -2.46 5.58
C GLN A 8 12.86 -3.90 5.71
N GLN A 9 13.67 -4.90 5.33
CA GLN A 9 13.22 -6.29 5.30
C GLN A 9 13.13 -6.89 6.70
N GLY A 10 14.20 -6.76 7.50
CA GLY A 10 14.21 -7.25 8.87
C GLY A 10 13.20 -6.52 9.76
N SER A 11 12.98 -5.22 9.52
CA SER A 11 11.95 -4.47 10.25
C SER A 11 10.53 -4.95 9.88
N PHE A 12 10.24 -5.25 8.61
CA PHE A 12 8.93 -5.78 8.20
C PHE A 12 8.63 -7.14 8.85
N GLN A 13 9.64 -7.99 9.02
CA GLN A 13 9.51 -9.32 9.61
C GLN A 13 9.48 -9.33 11.14
N SER A 14 9.93 -8.26 11.80
CA SER A 14 9.98 -8.18 13.26
C SER A 14 8.97 -7.20 13.87
N ASP A 15 8.39 -6.29 13.09
CA ASP A 15 7.36 -5.37 13.56
C ASP A 15 6.08 -6.15 13.95
N TYR A 16 5.62 -5.90 15.18
CA TYR A 16 4.47 -6.61 15.76
C TYR A 16 3.20 -6.46 14.92
N PHE A 17 2.96 -5.29 14.34
CA PHE A 17 1.78 -5.07 13.50
C PHE A 17 1.95 -5.72 12.13
N LEU A 18 3.08 -5.49 11.48
CA LEU A 18 3.30 -5.99 10.12
C LEU A 18 3.39 -7.51 10.06
N THR A 19 3.88 -8.19 11.09
CA THR A 19 3.82 -9.66 11.16
C THR A 19 2.38 -10.18 11.15
N GLN A 20 1.47 -9.54 11.88
CA GLN A 20 0.05 -9.89 11.86
C GLN A 20 -0.62 -9.51 10.53
N LEU A 21 -0.36 -8.30 10.06
CA LEU A 21 -0.95 -7.73 8.86
C LEU A 21 -0.42 -8.35 7.56
N SER A 22 0.72 -9.06 7.60
CA SER A 22 1.28 -9.76 6.44
C SER A 22 0.42 -10.94 5.97
N ASN A 23 -0.43 -11.47 6.85
CA ASN A 23 -1.44 -12.48 6.52
C ASN A 23 -2.78 -11.82 6.25
N PHE A 24 -3.65 -12.49 5.49
CA PHE A 24 -5.00 -12.00 5.24
C PHE A 24 -5.80 -11.89 6.54
N THR A 25 -6.04 -10.65 6.95
CA THR A 25 -6.77 -10.27 8.15
C THR A 25 -8.08 -9.57 7.78
N GLU A 26 -9.03 -9.57 8.70
CA GLU A 26 -10.31 -8.90 8.53
C GLU A 26 -10.13 -7.37 8.58
N ALA A 27 -10.77 -6.69 7.64
CA ALA A 27 -10.87 -5.24 7.61
C ALA A 27 -12.34 -4.83 7.43
N LYS A 28 -12.67 -3.62 7.90
CA LYS A 28 -13.99 -3.02 7.76
C LYS A 28 -13.90 -1.58 7.31
N PHE A 29 -14.98 -1.08 6.73
CA PHE A 29 -15.24 0.35 6.64
C PHE A 29 -16.07 0.79 7.86
N SER A 30 -15.38 1.36 8.85
CA SER A 30 -16.01 1.82 10.11
C SER A 30 -16.25 3.33 10.16
N LEU A 31 -16.17 4.03 9.02
CA LEU A 31 -16.56 5.45 8.99
C LEU A 31 -18.09 5.56 8.99
N PHE A 32 -18.59 6.62 9.61
CA PHE A 32 -20.02 6.94 9.69
C PHE A 32 -20.88 5.85 10.34
N GLU A 33 -20.40 5.16 11.38
CA GLU A 33 -21.17 4.09 12.06
C GLU A 33 -22.51 4.55 12.66
N HIS A 34 -22.68 5.84 12.92
CA HIS A 34 -23.93 6.44 13.38
C HIS A 34 -24.99 6.55 12.26
N ALA A 35 -24.58 6.49 11.00
CA ALA A 35 -25.46 6.68 9.85
C ALA A 35 -26.15 5.37 9.44
N PRO A 36 -27.31 5.44 8.76
CA PRO A 36 -27.99 4.26 8.22
C PRO A 36 -27.11 3.47 7.24
N ALA A 37 -27.35 2.16 7.15
CA ALA A 37 -26.54 1.26 6.32
C ALA A 37 -26.41 1.70 4.85
N ASN A 38 -27.51 2.16 4.24
CA ASN A 38 -27.49 2.63 2.85
C ASN A 38 -26.59 3.86 2.67
N GLU A 39 -26.67 4.84 3.58
CA GLU A 39 -25.77 6.01 3.53
C GLU A 39 -24.32 5.57 3.68
N ARG A 40 -24.01 4.64 4.60
CA ARG A 40 -22.64 4.13 4.76
C ARG A 40 -22.11 3.47 3.50
N ARG A 41 -22.93 2.71 2.78
CA ARG A 41 -22.56 2.08 1.50
C ARG A 41 -22.27 3.12 0.43
N ASP A 42 -23.07 4.17 0.35
CA ASP A 42 -22.85 5.26 -0.61
C ASP A 42 -21.57 6.04 -0.27
N ARG A 43 -21.34 6.31 1.02
CA ARG A 43 -20.07 6.92 1.49
C ARG A 43 -18.87 6.05 1.15
N PHE A 44 -18.99 4.74 1.33
CA PHE A 44 -17.92 3.81 0.98
C PHE A 44 -17.59 3.88 -0.51
N ARG A 45 -18.60 3.80 -1.39
CA ARG A 45 -18.41 3.94 -2.85
C ARG A 45 -17.78 5.28 -3.23
N ASN A 46 -18.20 6.38 -2.61
CA ASN A 46 -17.62 7.70 -2.84
C ASN A 46 -16.13 7.78 -2.49
N HIS A 47 -15.64 7.00 -1.52
CA HIS A 47 -14.20 6.91 -1.26
C HIS A 47 -13.47 6.15 -2.37
N ILE A 48 -14.05 5.06 -2.87
CA ILE A 48 -13.46 4.27 -3.97
C ILE A 48 -13.34 5.13 -5.23
N GLU A 49 -14.37 5.92 -5.56
CA GLU A 49 -14.35 6.88 -6.68
C GLU A 49 -13.26 7.95 -6.56
N ARG A 50 -12.74 8.17 -5.34
CA ARG A 50 -11.67 9.13 -5.03
C ARG A 50 -10.31 8.45 -4.85
N ASP A 51 -10.17 7.22 -5.33
CA ASP A 51 -8.99 6.37 -5.16
C ASP A 51 -8.59 6.22 -3.68
N GLU A 52 -9.55 6.08 -2.79
CA GLU A 52 -9.34 5.89 -1.35
C GLU A 52 -10.03 4.63 -0.86
N MET A 53 -9.32 3.88 -0.01
CA MET A 53 -9.87 2.74 0.71
C MET A 53 -9.62 2.94 2.21
N PRO A 54 -10.63 3.44 2.96
CA PRO A 54 -10.56 3.53 4.41
C PRO A 54 -10.70 2.14 5.03
N LEU A 55 -9.67 1.67 5.71
CA LEU A 55 -9.63 0.34 6.32
C LEU A 55 -9.52 0.43 7.85
N THR A 56 -10.33 -0.35 8.53
CA THR A 56 -10.31 -0.53 9.98
C THR A 56 -9.99 -1.97 10.32
N PHE A 57 -8.90 -2.17 11.06
CA PHE A 57 -8.44 -3.48 11.50
C PHE A 57 -8.90 -3.72 12.93
N CYS A 58 -10.11 -4.26 13.09
CA CYS A 58 -10.77 -4.33 14.40
C CYS A 58 -9.94 -5.06 15.48
N LYS A 59 -9.24 -6.14 15.11
CA LYS A 59 -8.37 -6.88 16.05
C LYS A 59 -7.21 -6.04 16.58
N MET A 60 -6.74 -5.08 15.79
CA MET A 60 -5.59 -4.24 16.10
C MET A 60 -6.00 -2.85 16.58
N GLY A 61 -7.27 -2.47 16.44
CA GLY A 61 -7.79 -1.16 16.83
C GLY A 61 -7.23 0.01 16.00
N ILE A 62 -6.76 -0.24 14.78
CA ILE A 62 -6.15 0.78 13.92
C ILE A 62 -7.00 1.08 12.69
N ASN A 63 -6.99 2.37 12.30
CA ASN A 63 -7.62 2.87 11.08
C ASN A 63 -6.52 3.35 10.13
N ILE A 64 -6.52 2.84 8.90
CA ILE A 64 -5.54 3.17 7.88
C ILE A 64 -6.28 3.53 6.60
N PRO A 65 -6.39 4.82 6.25
CA PRO A 65 -6.83 5.21 4.93
C PRO A 65 -5.70 4.99 3.93
N VAL A 66 -5.91 4.14 2.93
CA VAL A 66 -4.92 3.92 1.87
C VAL A 66 -5.39 4.53 0.56
N LYS A 67 -4.43 5.03 -0.23
CA LYS A 67 -4.69 5.48 -1.60
C LYS A 67 -4.62 4.29 -2.55
N LEU A 68 -5.56 4.20 -3.47
CA LEU A 68 -5.63 3.14 -4.45
C LEU A 68 -4.67 3.41 -5.62
N GLU A 69 -3.98 2.36 -6.02
CA GLU A 69 -3.24 2.29 -7.29
C GLU A 69 -4.12 1.64 -8.35
N TRP A 70 -4.91 0.65 -7.94
CA TRP A 70 -5.81 -0.09 -8.80
C TRP A 70 -6.97 -0.66 -7.98
N CYS A 71 -8.16 -0.71 -8.57
CA CYS A 71 -9.27 -1.51 -8.06
C CYS A 71 -10.14 -2.03 -9.20
N GLN A 72 -10.84 -3.12 -8.93
CA GLN A 72 -11.85 -3.69 -9.82
C GLN A 72 -13.03 -4.19 -9.00
N THR A 73 -14.23 -3.84 -9.47
CA THR A 73 -15.49 -4.27 -8.86
C THR A 73 -16.09 -5.41 -9.67
N ILE A 74 -16.43 -6.52 -9.01
CA ILE A 74 -17.12 -7.68 -9.57
C ILE A 74 -18.31 -7.99 -8.67
N GLY A 75 -19.51 -7.62 -9.12
CA GLY A 75 -20.70 -7.65 -8.27
C GLY A 75 -20.53 -6.72 -7.07
N ASN A 76 -20.62 -7.27 -5.86
CA ASN A 76 -20.40 -6.52 -4.61
C ASN A 76 -18.96 -6.59 -4.11
N GLU A 77 -18.08 -7.37 -4.75
CA GLU A 77 -16.69 -7.51 -4.32
C GLU A 77 -15.80 -6.49 -5.02
N ILE A 78 -14.98 -5.79 -4.24
CA ILE A 78 -14.00 -4.82 -4.71
C ILE A 78 -12.62 -5.39 -4.43
N ASN A 79 -11.96 -5.88 -5.49
CA ASN A 79 -10.56 -6.27 -5.45
C ASN A 79 -9.70 -5.01 -5.60
N PHE A 80 -8.67 -4.84 -4.78
CA PHE A 80 -7.86 -3.62 -4.81
C PHE A 80 -6.39 -3.82 -4.45
N ARG A 81 -5.60 -2.84 -4.89
CA ARG A 81 -4.19 -2.65 -4.53
C ARG A 81 -3.95 -1.19 -4.20
N SER A 82 -3.30 -0.93 -3.07
CA SER A 82 -2.90 0.43 -2.69
C SER A 82 -1.63 0.89 -3.41
N ARG A 83 -1.46 2.20 -3.50
CA ARG A 83 -0.14 2.82 -3.73
C ARG A 83 0.80 2.47 -2.56
N PRO A 84 2.12 2.46 -2.77
CA PRO A 84 3.07 2.33 -1.68
C PRO A 84 2.90 3.46 -0.66
N PHE A 85 3.02 3.16 0.63
CA PHE A 85 3.06 4.14 1.69
C PHE A 85 4.00 3.68 2.82
N LEU A 86 4.35 4.61 3.71
CA LEU A 86 5.16 4.33 4.89
C LEU A 86 4.27 3.94 6.06
N PHE A 87 4.55 2.78 6.64
CA PHE A 87 3.98 2.33 7.89
C PHE A 87 5.12 2.04 8.87
N ASN A 88 5.18 2.75 10.00
CA ASN A 88 6.30 2.68 10.95
C ASN A 88 7.70 2.80 10.31
N GLY A 89 7.82 3.63 9.26
CA GLY A 89 9.08 3.81 8.52
C GLY A 89 9.42 2.67 7.55
N ILE A 90 8.49 1.75 7.29
CA ILE A 90 8.65 0.64 6.37
C ILE A 90 7.74 0.86 5.16
N TRP A 91 8.27 0.71 3.96
CA TRP A 91 7.50 0.80 2.72
C TRP A 91 6.64 -0.44 2.52
N VAL A 92 5.34 -0.22 2.40
CA VAL A 92 4.35 -1.30 2.26
C VAL A 92 3.31 -0.96 1.20
N LYS A 93 2.63 -2.00 0.71
CA LYS A 93 1.37 -1.93 -0.04
C LYS A 93 0.32 -2.77 0.66
N VAL A 94 -0.94 -2.42 0.45
CA VAL A 94 -2.10 -3.20 0.91
C VAL A 94 -2.84 -3.78 -0.28
N PHE A 95 -3.22 -5.04 -0.15
CA PHE A 95 -3.96 -5.79 -1.14
C PHE A 95 -5.13 -6.48 -0.46
N GLY A 96 -6.23 -6.64 -1.16
CA GLY A 96 -7.32 -7.46 -0.66
C GLY A 96 -8.62 -7.22 -1.36
N THR A 97 -9.67 -7.65 -0.68
CA THR A 97 -11.05 -7.51 -1.12
C THR A 97 -11.87 -6.83 -0.05
N MET A 98 -12.83 -6.01 -0.48
CA MET A 98 -13.87 -5.43 0.37
C MET A 98 -15.23 -5.66 -0.29
N ASN A 99 -16.28 -5.88 0.50
CA ASN A 99 -17.63 -6.01 0.02
C ASN A 99 -18.38 -4.66 0.13
N SER A 100 -18.94 -4.16 -0.97
CA SER A 100 -19.64 -2.87 -1.01
C SER A 100 -20.98 -2.85 -0.29
N GLU A 101 -21.55 -4.01 0.05
CA GLU A 101 -22.84 -4.12 0.75
C GLU A 101 -22.67 -4.40 2.25
N SER A 102 -21.78 -5.34 2.61
CA SER A 102 -21.54 -5.70 4.01
C SER A 102 -20.46 -4.83 4.67
N LEU A 103 -19.66 -4.11 3.88
CA LEU A 103 -18.63 -3.16 4.32
C LEU A 103 -17.48 -3.79 5.11
N ASP A 104 -17.30 -5.10 4.96
CA ASP A 104 -16.19 -5.88 5.49
C ASP A 104 -15.40 -6.54 4.36
N GLY A 105 -14.22 -7.05 4.69
CA GLY A 105 -13.33 -7.67 3.72
C GLY A 105 -12.11 -8.29 4.36
N ARG A 106 -11.21 -8.77 3.49
CA ARG A 106 -9.94 -9.38 3.90
C ARG A 106 -8.79 -8.77 3.15
N VAL A 107 -7.79 -8.31 3.89
CA VAL A 107 -6.66 -7.57 3.34
C VAL A 107 -5.36 -8.05 3.96
N ARG A 108 -4.25 -7.83 3.28
CA ARG A 108 -2.90 -8.06 3.79
C ARG A 108 -1.95 -6.96 3.37
N PHE A 109 -0.89 -6.82 4.13
CA PHE A 109 0.24 -5.93 3.86
C PHE A 109 1.33 -6.74 3.19
N GLU A 110 1.96 -6.14 2.19
CA GLU A 110 3.17 -6.67 1.57
C GLU A 110 4.26 -5.62 1.60
N ARG A 111 5.50 -6.07 1.79
CA ARG A 111 6.67 -5.22 1.76
C ARG A 111 6.85 -4.67 0.34
N PHE A 112 6.95 -3.35 0.22
CA PHE A 112 7.23 -2.70 -1.05
C PHE A 112 8.73 -2.46 -1.18
N GLN A 113 9.35 -3.09 -2.18
CA GLN A 113 10.73 -2.76 -2.55
C GLN A 113 10.69 -1.64 -3.56
N GLN A 114 11.09 -0.45 -3.11
CA GLN A 114 11.36 0.63 -4.04
C GLN A 114 12.58 0.19 -4.84
N VAL A 115 12.37 -0.12 -6.12
CA VAL A 115 13.48 -0.24 -7.05
C VAL A 115 13.95 1.21 -7.22
N GLU A 116 15.11 1.54 -6.67
CA GLU A 116 15.80 2.73 -7.12
C GLU A 116 16.09 2.45 -8.60
N GLU A 117 15.45 3.20 -9.49
CA GLU A 117 15.82 3.17 -10.90
C GLU A 117 17.30 3.52 -10.94
N GLU A 118 18.15 2.54 -11.27
CA GLU A 118 19.54 2.84 -11.60
C GLU A 118 19.49 3.87 -12.74
N PRO A 119 20.23 4.99 -12.63
CA PRO A 119 20.24 5.99 -13.68
C PRO A 119 20.58 5.30 -15.00
N ILE A 120 19.66 5.40 -15.96
CA ILE A 120 19.86 4.85 -17.30
C ILE A 120 20.91 5.73 -17.99
N GLY A 121 22.18 5.38 -17.80
CA GLY A 121 23.31 6.13 -18.32
C GLY A 121 24.62 5.68 -17.67
N LEU A 122 25.71 5.79 -18.43
CA LEU A 122 27.05 5.59 -17.89
C LEU A 122 27.32 6.65 -16.82
N THR A 123 27.85 6.23 -15.68
CA THR A 123 28.36 7.16 -14.67
C THR A 123 29.51 7.99 -15.24
N ASP A 124 29.79 9.16 -14.65
CA ASP A 124 30.92 10.01 -15.09
C ASP A 124 32.27 9.25 -15.06
N ALA A 125 32.41 8.28 -14.15
CA ALA A 125 33.58 7.41 -14.06
C ALA A 125 33.67 6.44 -15.25
N GLU A 126 32.55 5.87 -15.66
CA GLU A 126 32.48 4.97 -16.83
C GLU A 126 32.64 5.75 -18.14
N ILE A 127 32.08 6.96 -18.25
CA ILE A 127 32.31 7.87 -19.39
C ILE A 127 33.80 8.23 -19.47
N ALA A 128 34.44 8.54 -18.34
CA ALA A 128 35.87 8.84 -18.30
C ALA A 128 36.74 7.62 -18.66
N ALA A 129 36.34 6.41 -18.27
CA ALA A 129 37.03 5.18 -18.64
C ALA A 129 36.94 4.91 -20.16
N LEU A 130 35.75 5.03 -20.74
CA LEU A 130 35.55 4.84 -22.19
C LEU A 130 36.33 5.86 -23.03
N ARG A 131 36.42 7.11 -22.57
CA ARG A 131 37.27 8.13 -23.20
C ARG A 131 38.76 7.81 -23.13
N ARG A 132 39.23 7.19 -22.03
CA ARG A 132 40.63 6.73 -21.91
C ARG A 132 40.93 5.56 -22.82
N ASP A 133 39.94 4.70 -23.06
CA ASP A 133 40.06 3.56 -23.98
C ASP A 133 39.88 3.94 -25.46
N GLY A 134 39.79 5.24 -25.77
CA GLY A 134 39.75 5.76 -27.14
C GLY A 134 38.41 5.58 -27.85
N LEU A 135 37.36 5.19 -27.12
CA LEU A 135 36.00 5.15 -27.66
C LEU A 135 35.43 6.57 -27.68
N ASN A 136 35.08 7.04 -28.88
CA ASN A 136 34.48 8.35 -29.08
C ASN A 136 32.96 8.23 -28.84
N ILE A 137 32.57 8.37 -27.57
CA ILE A 137 31.18 8.42 -27.10
C ILE A 137 30.68 9.85 -26.94
#